data_AF-A0A382TEB1-F1
#
_entry.id   AF-A0A382TEB1-F1
#
_cell.length_a   1.000
_cell.length_b   1.000
_cell.length_c   1.000
_cell.angle_alpha   90.00
_cell.angle_beta   90.00
_cell.angle_gamma   90.00
#
_symmetry.space_group_name_H-M   'P 1'
#
loop_
_entity.id
_entity.type
_entity.pdbx_description
1 polymer ?
#
loop_
_entity_poly.entity_id
_entity_poly.type
_entity_poly.pdbx_seq_one_letter_code
_entity_poly.pdbx_strand_id
1 'polypeptide(L)'
;VHALAQVAHFDLKKKIKKKNFLPGINQHIGNKPVTVLKINKASKKFHARFDAKKRTYQYTIINRQSPLALQKNKAWHIRKKLDVKAMKKGAKLLL
;
A
#
# COMPACT_ATOMS: atom_id res chain seq x y z
N VAL A 1 6.41 -4.54 -5.53
CA VAL A 1 6.13 -3.86 -4.24
C VAL A 1 4.62 -3.70 -4.12
N HIS A 2 4.02 -3.91 -2.94
CA HIS A 2 2.56 -3.80 -2.73
C HIS A 2 2.18 -2.46 -2.08
N ALA A 3 0.89 -2.12 -2.07
CA ALA A 3 0.36 -0.97 -1.35
C ALA A 3 -0.91 -1.33 -0.58
N LEU A 4 -1.03 -0.84 0.66
CA LEU A 4 -2.22 -1.00 1.49
C LEU A 4 -3.19 0.17 1.35
N ALA A 5 -2.67 1.39 1.14
CA ALA A 5 -3.46 2.62 1.12
C ALA A 5 -2.83 3.65 0.17
N GLN A 6 -2.48 3.24 -1.05
CA GLN A 6 -1.96 4.19 -2.04
C GLN A 6 -3.03 5.23 -2.37
N VAL A 7 -2.62 6.50 -2.46
CA VAL A 7 -3.51 7.62 -2.74
C VAL A 7 -3.27 8.13 -4.15
N ALA A 8 -4.34 8.26 -4.92
CA ALA A 8 -4.36 8.94 -6.22
C ALA A 8 -5.44 10.02 -6.22
N HIS A 9 -5.29 11.01 -7.10
CA HIS A 9 -6.30 12.04 -7.33
C HIS A 9 -6.52 12.18 -8.84
N PHE A 10 -7.71 12.62 -9.21
CA PHE A 10 -8.11 12.86 -10.59
C PHE A 10 -9.26 13.86 -10.61
N ASP A 11 -9.39 14.57 -11.73
CA ASP A 11 -10.47 15.51 -11.95
C ASP A 11 -11.64 14.84 -12.67
N LEU A 12 -12.85 15.21 -12.26
CA LEU A 12 -14.09 14.75 -12.87
C LEU A 12 -14.79 15.91 -13.56
N LYS A 13 -14.90 15.82 -14.90
CA LYS A 13 -15.68 16.79 -15.70
C LYS A 13 -17.19 16.66 -15.45
N LYS A 14 -17.68 15.44 -15.21
CA LYS A 14 -19.11 15.15 -14.98
C LYS A 14 -19.41 14.96 -13.50
N LYS A 15 -20.55 15.48 -13.04
CA LYS A 15 -21.05 15.22 -11.68
C LYS A 15 -21.60 13.79 -11.61
N ILE A 16 -20.96 12.93 -10.82
CA ILE A 16 -21.44 11.56 -10.57
C ILE A 16 -22.01 11.50 -9.15
N LYS A 17 -23.16 10.81 -8.99
CA LYS A 17 -23.75 10.55 -7.67
C LYS A 17 -22.78 9.70 -6.84
N LYS A 18 -22.39 10.20 -5.66
CA LYS A 18 -21.38 9.56 -4.78
C LYS A 18 -21.68 8.07 -4.49
N LYS A 19 -22.95 7.72 -4.31
CA LYS A 19 -23.39 6.38 -3.87
C LYS A 19 -22.95 5.24 -4.81
N ASN A 20 -22.85 5.49 -6.12
CA ASN A 20 -22.57 4.45 -7.11
C ASN A 20 -21.11 4.45 -7.58
N PHE A 21 -20.30 5.40 -7.12
CA PHE A 21 -19.01 5.66 -7.73
C PHE A 21 -17.94 4.63 -7.29
N LEU A 22 -17.86 4.34 -6.00
CA LEU A 22 -16.91 3.35 -5.48
C LEU A 22 -17.21 1.92 -5.98
N PRO A 23 -18.46 1.41 -5.89
CA PRO A 23 -18.79 0.10 -6.47
C PRO A 23 -18.56 0.06 -7.98
N GLY A 24 -18.94 1.13 -8.69
CA GLY A 24 -18.77 1.23 -10.14
C GLY A 24 -17.30 1.16 -10.57
N ILE A 25 -16.40 1.87 -9.90
CA ILE A 25 -14.95 1.80 -10.21
C ILE A 25 -14.43 0.38 -9.98
N ASN A 26 -14.74 -0.23 -8.83
CA ASN A 26 -14.28 -1.59 -8.54
C ASN A 26 -14.85 -2.62 -9.51
N GLN A 27 -16.09 -2.45 -9.98
CA GLN A 27 -16.66 -3.27 -11.05
C GLN A 27 -15.87 -3.15 -12.37
N HIS A 28 -15.49 -1.93 -12.77
CA HIS A 28 -14.72 -1.70 -14.01
C HIS A 28 -13.26 -2.17 -13.92
N ILE A 29 -12.68 -2.18 -12.71
CA ILE A 29 -11.36 -2.78 -12.48
C ILE A 29 -11.40 -4.27 -12.82
N GLY A 30 -12.49 -4.95 -12.47
CA GLY A 30 -12.76 -6.34 -12.81
C GLY A 30 -11.86 -7.31 -12.03
N ASN A 31 -11.21 -8.21 -12.75
CA ASN A 31 -10.36 -9.27 -12.17
C ASN A 31 -8.92 -8.84 -11.87
N LYS A 32 -8.57 -7.56 -12.07
CA LYS A 32 -7.21 -7.08 -11.80
C LYS A 32 -6.95 -7.07 -10.29
N PRO A 33 -5.72 -7.36 -9.83
CA PRO A 33 -5.37 -7.44 -8.40
C PRO A 33 -5.20 -6.04 -7.77
N VAL A 34 -6.18 -5.17 -7.95
CA VAL A 34 -6.23 -3.81 -7.41
C VAL A 34 -7.67 -3.50 -6.99
N THR A 35 -7.84 -2.72 -5.94
CA THR A 35 -9.17 -2.28 -5.48
C THR A 35 -9.08 -0.86 -4.95
N VAL A 36 -10.14 -0.09 -5.16
CA VAL A 36 -10.31 1.22 -4.53
C VAL A 36 -11.01 0.99 -3.20
N LEU A 37 -10.37 1.42 -2.11
CA LEU A 37 -10.90 1.26 -0.75
C LEU A 37 -11.82 2.42 -0.34
N LYS A 38 -11.54 3.62 -0.84
CA LYS A 38 -12.22 4.85 -0.41
C LYS A 38 -12.15 5.91 -1.50
N ILE A 39 -13.18 6.74 -1.59
CA ILE A 39 -13.21 7.93 -2.45
C ILE A 39 -13.71 9.13 -1.63
N ASN A 40 -12.99 10.24 -1.72
CA ASN A 40 -13.32 11.49 -1.06
C ASN A 40 -13.30 12.62 -2.08
N LYS A 41 -14.18 13.62 -1.89
CA LYS A 41 -14.00 14.92 -2.56
C LYS A 41 -12.80 15.61 -1.91
N ALA A 42 -11.90 16.11 -2.72
CA ALA A 42 -10.75 16.90 -2.28
C ALA A 42 -10.88 18.35 -2.79
N SER A 43 -10.07 19.26 -2.23
CA SER A 43 -9.90 20.61 -2.76
C SER A 43 -9.35 20.56 -4.19
N LYS A 44 -9.72 21.53 -5.05
CA LYS A 44 -9.13 21.68 -6.39
C LYS A 44 -7.62 21.93 -6.36
N LYS A 45 -7.08 22.37 -5.22
CA LYS A 45 -5.65 22.60 -5.02
C LYS A 45 -4.90 21.34 -4.54
N PHE A 46 -5.61 20.25 -4.22
CA PHE A 46 -4.99 19.05 -3.67
C PHE A 46 -4.22 18.28 -4.74
N HIS A 47 -2.99 17.88 -4.42
CA HIS A 47 -2.17 16.99 -5.24
C HIS A 47 -1.63 15.82 -4.41
N ALA A 48 -2.12 14.60 -4.70
CA ALA A 48 -1.80 13.39 -3.92
C ALA A 48 -0.30 13.12 -3.73
N ARG A 49 0.56 13.57 -4.66
CA ARG A 49 2.02 13.45 -4.53
C ARG A 49 2.66 14.59 -3.73
N PHE A 50 2.24 15.83 -3.93
CA PHE A 50 2.99 16.98 -3.44
C PHE A 50 2.52 17.43 -2.06
N ASP A 51 1.23 17.25 -1.76
CA ASP A 51 0.69 17.58 -0.43
C ASP A 51 0.92 16.47 0.61
N ALA A 52 1.43 15.31 0.19
CA ALA A 52 1.71 14.20 1.09
C ALA A 52 2.87 14.54 2.03
N LYS A 53 2.56 14.71 3.32
CA LYS A 53 3.55 15.04 4.36
C LYS A 53 4.50 13.89 4.71
N LYS A 54 4.01 12.66 4.70
CA LYS A 54 4.76 11.44 5.07
C LYS A 54 4.28 10.25 4.25
N ARG A 55 5.16 9.28 4.04
CA ARG A 55 4.84 7.95 3.52
C ARG A 55 5.39 6.91 4.49
N THR A 56 4.66 5.83 4.66
CA THR A 56 5.09 4.70 5.49
C THR A 56 5.27 3.49 4.60
N TYR A 57 6.42 2.84 4.71
CA TYR A 57 6.72 1.59 4.03
C TYR A 57 6.83 0.47 5.05
N GLN A 58 6.33 -0.70 4.69
CA GLN A 58 6.47 -1.91 5.49
C GLN A 58 7.15 -2.99 4.66
N TYR A 59 8.25 -3.52 5.19
CA TYR A 59 8.92 -4.68 4.62
C TYR A 59 8.71 -5.88 5.55
N THR A 60 8.11 -6.95 5.04
CA THR A 60 7.82 -8.15 5.83
C THR A 60 8.86 -9.22 5.55
N ILE A 61 9.60 -9.61 6.58
CA ILE A 61 10.52 -10.76 6.55
C ILE A 61 9.91 -11.88 7.39
N ILE A 62 9.81 -13.08 6.82
CA ILE A 62 9.43 -14.28 7.56
C ILE A 62 10.68 -15.11 7.77
N ASN A 63 11.13 -15.20 9.02
CA ASN A 63 12.37 -15.87 9.41
C ASN A 63 12.10 -17.25 10.01
N ARG A 64 12.04 -18.29 9.15
CA ARG A 64 11.80 -19.69 9.55
C ARG A 64 12.38 -20.65 8.53
N GLN A 65 12.47 -21.94 8.86
CA GLN A 65 12.97 -22.96 7.93
C GLN A 65 11.98 -23.24 6.78
N SER A 66 10.73 -23.54 7.11
CA SER A 66 9.73 -23.96 6.13
C SER A 66 9.37 -22.85 5.13
N PRO A 67 9.15 -23.19 3.84
CA PRO A 67 8.84 -22.21 2.80
C PRO A 67 7.51 -21.48 3.04
N LEU A 68 7.30 -20.40 2.28
CA LEU A 68 6.08 -19.60 2.34
C LEU A 68 5.02 -20.16 1.38
N ALA A 69 3.96 -20.74 1.94
CA ALA A 69 2.76 -21.10 1.17
C ALA A 69 1.85 -19.87 1.00
N LEU A 70 1.40 -19.26 2.11
CA LEU A 70 0.41 -18.16 2.09
C LEU A 70 1.02 -16.80 1.71
N GLN A 71 2.24 -16.52 2.15
CA GLN A 71 2.94 -15.26 1.91
C GLN A 71 3.90 -15.33 0.72
N LYS A 72 3.75 -16.34 -0.16
CA LYS A 72 4.49 -16.41 -1.42
C LYS A 72 4.28 -15.09 -2.18
N ASN A 73 5.38 -14.50 -2.64
CA ASN A 73 5.42 -13.19 -3.29
C ASN A 73 4.94 -12.00 -2.43
N LYS A 74 4.65 -12.16 -1.14
CA LYS A 74 4.18 -11.09 -0.23
C LYS A 74 5.17 -10.75 0.89
N ALA A 75 6.11 -11.63 1.18
CA ALA A 75 7.16 -11.44 2.18
C ALA A 75 8.48 -12.04 1.70
N TRP A 76 9.59 -11.54 2.25
CA TRP A 76 10.91 -12.13 2.02
C TRP A 76 11.12 -13.30 2.97
N HIS A 77 11.44 -14.47 2.43
CA HIS A 77 11.78 -15.65 3.21
C HIS A 77 13.27 -15.68 3.51
N ILE A 78 13.63 -15.70 4.79
CA ILE A 78 15.03 -15.91 5.22
C ILE A 78 15.06 -17.13 6.14
N ARG A 79 15.88 -18.13 5.79
CA ARG A 79 16.04 -19.34 6.61
C ARG A 79 17.06 -19.16 7.74
N LYS A 80 18.13 -18.40 7.47
CA LYS A 80 19.19 -18.13 8.46
C LYS A 80 18.61 -17.30 9.61
N LYS A 81 18.89 -17.69 10.85
CA LYS A 81 18.47 -16.93 12.03
C LYS A 81 19.00 -15.49 11.95
N LEU A 82 18.11 -14.53 12.10
CA LEU A 82 18.46 -13.11 12.10
C LEU A 82 18.78 -12.62 13.51
N ASP A 83 19.79 -11.77 13.63
CA ASP A 83 20.06 -11.03 14.87
C ASP A 83 19.25 -9.73 14.92
N VAL A 84 18.08 -9.81 15.55
CA VAL A 84 17.18 -8.66 15.71
C VAL A 84 17.80 -7.56 16.57
N LYS A 85 18.70 -7.88 17.51
CA LYS A 85 19.36 -6.87 18.35
C LYS A 85 20.32 -6.05 17.50
N ALA A 86 21.15 -6.72 16.68
CA ALA A 86 22.04 -6.05 15.73
C ALA A 86 21.27 -5.20 14.71
N MET A 87 20.18 -5.73 14.15
CA MET A 87 19.31 -4.98 13.22
C MET A 87 18.73 -3.71 13.87
N LYS A 88 18.23 -3.80 15.11
CA LYS A 88 17.74 -2.63 15.85
C LYS A 88 18.84 -1.61 16.13
N LYS A 89 20.06 -2.05 16.44
CA LYS A 89 21.21 -1.15 16.62
C LYS A 89 21.56 -0.42 15.31
N GLY A 90 21.59 -1.14 14.19
CA GLY A 90 21.83 -0.55 12.87
C GLY A 90 20.73 0.42 12.45
N ALA A 91 19.46 0.07 12.67
CA ALA A 91 18.33 0.92 12.30
C ALA A 91 18.33 2.28 13.03
N LYS A 92 18.80 2.32 14.29
CA LYS A 92 18.94 3.58 15.04
C LYS A 92 19.93 4.56 14.42
N LEU A 93 20.88 4.08 13.60
CA LEU A 93 21.85 4.94 12.90
C LEU A 93 21.25 5.58 11.63
N LEU A 94 20.05 5.16 11.22
CA LEU A 94 19.36 5.64 10.02
C LEU A 94 18.20 6.60 10.34
N LEU A 95 17.97 6.89 11.63
CA LEU A 95 16.98 7.86 12.11
C LEU A 95 17.61 9.23 12.25
#